data_AF-A0AAJ7CF12-F1
#
_entry.id   AF-A0AAJ7CF12-F1
#
_cell.length_a   1.000
_cell.length_b   1.000
_cell.length_c   1.000
_cell.angle_alpha   90.00
_cell.angle_beta   90.00
_cell.angle_gamma   90.00
#
_symmetry.space_group_name_H-M   'P 1'
#
loop_
_entity.id
_entity.type
_entity.pdbx_description
1 polymer ?
#
loop_
_entity_poly.entity_id
_entity_poly.type
_entity_poly.pdbx_seq_one_letter_code
_entity_poly.pdbx_strand_id
1 'polypeptide(L)'
;MHPIYYKGSHQFVPIISPASSSIMLVILIPFFLVGRIPIEKDVWSPNLEYNFKLNISQIERIESDTYLYSSVTANLLCRPRKSDVLSCVMENPLIRNEETKIANAGESYLEYFGKWVYFDQLVNPRFEIVFDKNGAKSLVVSRNASANLNLYRTIANQLSIGTVLEHRMSGDFSAVENSTVGQCEVLYRINKDGKMIHAERTEPTFTLVSIANNHKPRGKVIEIEKHRNLSNCQINDIYLFETSKKHSAYKQKLESHVKNYSSTFYISDTVFRSESHADTELTDNEKKVGTVELRIILALERIKILNSEIPEVEDPITVGVIGENFTKKSGNNIEIHETSTESEETESNSKTTDNE
;
A
#
# COMPACT_ATOMS: atom_id res chain seq x y z
N MET A 1 10.26 -77.69 -23.15
CA MET A 1 8.79 -77.70 -23.17
C MET A 1 8.30 -76.27 -23.31
N HIS A 2 7.82 -75.88 -24.50
CA HIS A 2 6.93 -74.71 -24.70
C HIS A 2 5.54 -75.03 -24.14
N PRO A 3 4.73 -74.04 -23.69
CA PRO A 3 3.86 -73.23 -24.58
C PRO A 3 3.61 -71.79 -24.06
N ILE A 4 2.90 -70.82 -24.66
CA ILE A 4 2.33 -70.48 -25.99
C ILE A 4 1.92 -68.99 -25.84
N TYR A 5 2.05 -68.20 -26.91
CA TYR A 5 1.59 -66.82 -27.00
C TYR A 5 0.05 -66.70 -27.00
N TYR A 6 -0.51 -65.67 -26.35
CA TYR A 6 -1.82 -65.12 -26.68
C TYR A 6 -1.71 -63.63 -27.02
N LYS A 7 -2.26 -63.30 -28.19
CA LYS A 7 -2.38 -61.96 -28.78
C LYS A 7 -3.75 -61.42 -28.37
N GLY A 8 -3.79 -60.30 -27.67
CA GLY A 8 -5.03 -59.64 -27.24
C GLY A 8 -4.95 -58.14 -27.48
N SER A 9 -5.63 -57.70 -28.54
CA SER A 9 -5.87 -56.30 -28.89
C SER A 9 -6.81 -55.66 -27.88
N HIS A 10 -6.33 -54.68 -27.12
CA HIS A 10 -7.19 -53.73 -26.42
C HIS A 10 -7.03 -52.35 -27.05
N GLN A 11 -8.15 -51.88 -27.62
CA GLN A 11 -8.37 -50.49 -27.99
C GLN A 11 -8.11 -49.61 -26.76
N PHE A 12 -7.14 -48.70 -26.87
CA PHE A 12 -7.02 -47.58 -25.96
C PHE A 12 -8.19 -46.64 -26.21
N VAL A 13 -9.20 -46.72 -25.34
CA VAL A 13 -10.13 -45.63 -25.12
C VAL A 13 -9.33 -44.51 -24.45
N PRO A 14 -9.19 -43.32 -25.04
CA PRO A 14 -8.59 -42.21 -24.32
C PRO A 14 -9.56 -41.83 -23.21
N ILE A 15 -9.20 -42.16 -21.96
CA ILE A 15 -9.78 -41.52 -20.79
C ILE A 15 -9.42 -40.05 -20.94
N ILE A 16 -10.43 -39.23 -21.25
CA ILE A 16 -10.36 -37.78 -21.18
C ILE A 16 -10.03 -37.46 -19.73
N SER A 17 -8.74 -37.23 -19.47
CA SER A 17 -8.27 -36.65 -18.22
C SER A 17 -8.87 -35.25 -18.13
N PRO A 18 -9.54 -34.87 -17.03
CA PRO A 18 -9.97 -33.50 -16.84
C PRO A 18 -8.72 -32.62 -16.88
N ALA A 19 -8.79 -31.54 -17.66
CA ALA A 19 -7.70 -30.61 -17.91
C ALA A 19 -6.88 -30.39 -16.63
N SER A 20 -5.62 -30.84 -16.67
CA SER A 20 -4.65 -30.62 -15.61
C SER A 20 -4.32 -29.13 -15.59
N SER A 21 -5.09 -28.36 -14.81
CA SER A 21 -4.77 -26.97 -14.49
C SER A 21 -3.38 -26.92 -13.87
N SER A 22 -2.51 -26.08 -14.42
CA SER A 22 -1.16 -25.90 -13.89
C SER A 22 -1.19 -24.78 -12.86
N ILE A 23 -0.48 -24.94 -11.74
CA ILE A 23 -0.40 -23.90 -10.70
C ILE A 23 0.83 -23.06 -10.98
N MET A 24 0.66 -21.75 -11.18
CA MET A 24 1.79 -20.81 -11.22
C MET A 24 1.95 -20.13 -9.86
N LEU A 25 3.21 -19.98 -9.44
CA LEU A 25 3.59 -19.17 -8.28
C LEU A 25 3.96 -17.78 -8.79
N VAL A 26 3.26 -16.76 -8.29
CA VAL A 26 3.60 -15.37 -8.63
C VAL A 26 3.85 -14.59 -7.34
N ILE A 27 4.96 -13.85 -7.29
CA ILE A 27 5.32 -13.02 -6.14
C ILE A 27 4.23 -11.95 -5.97
N LEU A 28 3.64 -11.87 -4.78
CA LEU A 28 2.61 -10.89 -4.43
C LEU A 28 3.17 -9.85 -3.47
N ILE A 29 2.62 -8.66 -3.60
CA ILE A 29 2.97 -7.53 -2.73
C ILE A 29 1.95 -7.48 -1.58
N PRO A 30 2.39 -7.19 -0.35
CA PRO A 30 3.77 -6.84 0.01
C PRO A 30 4.70 -8.06 -0.02
N PHE A 31 5.98 -7.81 -0.32
CA PHE A 31 7.11 -8.71 -0.65
C PHE A 31 7.42 -9.89 0.30
N PHE A 32 6.48 -10.27 1.14
CA PHE A 32 6.47 -11.51 1.91
C PHE A 32 5.26 -12.41 1.57
N LEU A 33 4.44 -12.08 0.56
CA LEU A 33 3.34 -12.92 0.08
C LEU A 33 3.59 -13.45 -1.34
N VAL A 34 3.12 -14.66 -1.63
CA VAL A 34 3.11 -15.30 -2.95
C VAL A 34 1.68 -15.70 -3.25
N GLY A 35 1.18 -15.36 -4.41
CA GLY A 35 -0.10 -15.85 -4.91
C GLY A 35 0.10 -17.13 -5.68
N ARG A 36 -0.70 -18.12 -5.34
CA ARG A 36 -0.98 -19.27 -6.18
C ARG A 36 -2.23 -18.96 -6.98
N ILE A 37 -2.08 -18.93 -8.29
CA ILE A 37 -3.19 -18.75 -9.23
C ILE A 37 -3.22 -20.00 -10.13
N PRO A 38 -4.37 -20.67 -10.26
CA PRO A 38 -4.53 -21.73 -11.24
C PRO A 38 -4.52 -21.10 -12.64
N ILE A 39 -3.64 -21.61 -13.52
CA ILE A 39 -3.51 -21.13 -14.91
C ILE A 39 -3.73 -22.32 -15.86
N GLU A 40 -4.37 -22.04 -17.00
CA GLU A 40 -4.40 -22.95 -18.14
C GLU A 40 -2.98 -23.10 -18.74
N LYS A 41 -2.67 -24.28 -19.29
CA LYS A 41 -1.29 -24.76 -19.56
C LYS A 41 -0.40 -23.89 -20.48
N ASP A 42 -0.90 -22.79 -21.04
CA ASP A 42 -0.25 -22.08 -22.15
C ASP A 42 0.06 -20.58 -21.87
N VAL A 43 -0.08 -20.07 -20.63
CA VAL A 43 0.28 -18.67 -20.31
C VAL A 43 1.70 -18.61 -19.74
N TRP A 44 2.69 -18.38 -20.60
CA TRP A 44 4.11 -18.46 -20.24
C TRP A 44 4.64 -17.25 -19.44
N SER A 45 3.88 -16.16 -19.33
CA SER A 45 4.19 -15.01 -18.45
C SER A 45 2.94 -14.13 -18.29
N PRO A 46 1.97 -14.48 -17.42
CA PRO A 46 0.78 -13.67 -17.22
C PRO A 46 1.15 -12.32 -16.62
N ASN A 47 0.75 -11.23 -17.27
CA ASN A 47 0.77 -9.93 -16.61
C ASN A 47 -0.35 -9.93 -15.56
N LEU A 48 0.01 -9.97 -14.28
CA LEU A 48 -0.99 -9.91 -13.21
C LEU A 48 -1.41 -8.47 -12.92
N GLU A 49 -2.68 -8.32 -12.57
CA GLU A 49 -3.23 -7.12 -11.96
C GLU A 49 -3.91 -7.46 -10.64
N TYR A 50 -3.44 -6.83 -9.57
CA TYR A 50 -4.09 -6.80 -8.28
C TYR A 50 -5.07 -5.64 -8.26
N ASN A 51 -6.30 -5.91 -7.84
CA ASN A 51 -7.29 -4.88 -7.63
C ASN A 51 -7.55 -4.77 -6.13
N PHE A 52 -7.18 -3.62 -5.57
CA PHE A 52 -7.44 -3.30 -4.18
C PHE A 52 -8.57 -2.28 -4.07
N LYS A 53 -9.44 -2.47 -3.08
CA LYS A 53 -10.37 -1.45 -2.63
C LYS A 53 -9.67 -0.51 -1.65
N LEU A 54 -9.57 0.77 -2.02
CA LEU A 54 -9.08 1.83 -1.15
C LEU A 54 -10.27 2.58 -0.55
N ASN A 55 -10.25 2.74 0.78
CA ASN A 55 -11.15 3.65 1.47
C ASN A 55 -10.35 4.50 2.44
N ILE A 56 -10.50 5.82 2.34
CA ILE A 56 -9.92 6.79 3.25
C ILE A 56 -11.08 7.58 3.84
N SER A 57 -11.06 7.81 5.14
CA SER A 57 -12.04 8.65 5.81
C SER A 57 -11.36 9.51 6.87
N GLN A 58 -11.83 10.73 7.00
CA GLN A 58 -11.33 11.72 7.92
C GLN A 58 -12.50 12.36 8.66
N ILE A 59 -12.37 12.54 9.97
CA ILE A 59 -13.29 13.32 10.79
C ILE A 59 -12.50 14.46 11.42
N GLU A 60 -12.83 15.69 11.09
CA GLU A 60 -12.25 16.89 11.69
C GLU A 60 -13.24 17.50 12.69
N ARG A 61 -12.69 17.98 13.81
CA ARG A 61 -13.39 18.75 14.83
C ARG A 61 -12.61 20.02 15.12
N ILE A 62 -13.02 21.14 14.56
CA ILE A 62 -12.31 22.45 14.64
C ILE A 62 -12.95 23.41 15.66
N GLU A 63 -14.21 23.16 16.03
CA GLU A 63 -14.95 23.91 17.05
C GLU A 63 -15.73 22.92 17.92
N SER A 64 -16.24 23.32 19.09
CA SER A 64 -16.92 22.42 20.04
C SER A 64 -18.05 21.61 19.39
N ASP A 65 -18.70 22.19 18.38
CA ASP A 65 -19.99 21.73 17.84
C ASP A 65 -20.00 21.47 16.32
N THR A 66 -18.88 21.66 15.61
CA THR A 66 -18.79 21.43 14.15
C THR A 66 -17.92 20.23 13.83
N TYR A 67 -18.47 19.27 13.08
CA TYR A 67 -17.78 18.10 12.55
C TYR A 67 -17.75 18.14 11.03
N LEU A 68 -16.57 17.94 10.46
CA LEU A 68 -16.39 17.74 9.03
C LEU A 68 -16.00 16.30 8.79
N TYR A 69 -16.80 15.59 8.00
CA TYR A 69 -16.50 14.24 7.56
C TYR A 69 -16.13 14.27 6.09
N SER A 70 -15.01 13.63 5.75
CA SER A 70 -14.59 13.43 4.38
C SER A 70 -14.23 11.98 4.13
N SER A 71 -14.59 11.49 2.95
CA SER A 71 -14.22 10.14 2.55
C SER A 71 -13.88 10.08 1.08
N VAL A 72 -12.86 9.29 0.78
CA VAL A 72 -12.45 8.91 -0.58
C VAL A 72 -12.56 7.40 -0.70
N THR A 73 -13.16 6.93 -1.79
CA THR A 73 -13.15 5.52 -2.17
C THR A 73 -12.68 5.39 -3.62
N ALA A 74 -11.84 4.40 -3.88
CA ALA A 74 -11.32 4.13 -5.23
C ALA A 74 -10.97 2.65 -5.38
N ASN A 75 -10.84 2.20 -6.63
CA ASN A 75 -10.15 0.95 -6.92
C ASN A 75 -8.70 1.28 -7.26
N LEU A 76 -7.75 0.60 -6.62
CA LEU A 76 -6.34 0.72 -6.90
C LEU A 76 -5.90 -0.51 -7.70
N LEU A 77 -5.63 -0.30 -8.98
CA LEU A 77 -5.17 -1.34 -9.90
C LEU A 77 -3.66 -1.33 -9.92
N CYS A 78 -3.02 -2.42 -9.51
CA CYS A 78 -1.58 -2.52 -9.38
C CYS A 78 -1.03 -3.72 -10.13
N ARG A 79 0.04 -3.53 -10.89
CA ARG A 79 0.69 -4.56 -11.71
C ARG A 79 2.18 -4.64 -11.40
N PRO A 80 2.74 -5.81 -11.06
CA PRO A 80 4.19 -5.96 -10.92
C PRO A 80 4.88 -5.61 -12.24
N ARG A 81 5.82 -4.68 -12.20
CA ARG A 81 6.68 -4.34 -13.35
C ARG A 81 8.02 -5.07 -13.28
N LYS A 82 8.55 -5.22 -12.07
CA LYS A 82 9.77 -5.96 -11.72
C LYS A 82 9.55 -6.69 -10.39
N SER A 83 10.55 -7.46 -9.96
CA SER A 83 10.54 -8.17 -8.68
C SER A 83 10.55 -7.27 -7.45
N ASP A 84 10.62 -5.95 -7.62
CA ASP A 84 10.69 -4.93 -6.56
C ASP A 84 9.88 -3.67 -6.89
N VAL A 85 9.11 -3.68 -8.00
CA VAL A 85 8.37 -2.50 -8.48
C VAL A 85 6.91 -2.84 -8.77
N LEU A 86 6.01 -2.05 -8.20
CA LEU A 86 4.57 -2.14 -8.41
C LEU A 86 4.05 -0.88 -9.11
N SER A 87 3.49 -1.03 -10.31
CA SER A 87 2.87 0.07 -11.04
C SER A 87 1.38 0.14 -10.74
N CYS A 88 0.92 1.24 -10.17
CA CYS A 88 -0.45 1.42 -9.70
C CYS A 88 -1.16 2.59 -10.39
N VAL A 89 -2.49 2.47 -10.51
CA VAL A 89 -3.39 3.53 -10.99
C VAL A 89 -4.68 3.50 -10.19
N MET A 90 -5.25 4.67 -9.90
CA MET A 90 -6.56 4.79 -9.28
C MET A 90 -7.65 4.84 -10.35
N GLU A 91 -8.66 4.00 -10.18
CA GLU A 91 -9.83 3.90 -11.04
C GLU A 91 -11.09 4.26 -10.22
N ASN A 92 -11.98 5.03 -10.85
CA ASN A 92 -13.25 5.46 -10.27
C ASN A 92 -13.13 6.10 -8.87
N PRO A 93 -12.22 7.07 -8.67
CA PRO A 93 -12.12 7.76 -7.39
C PRO A 93 -13.39 8.58 -7.14
N LEU A 94 -14.02 8.37 -6.00
CA LEU A 94 -15.17 9.11 -5.53
C LEU A 94 -14.81 9.79 -4.21
N ILE A 95 -15.24 11.03 -4.04
CA ILE A 95 -15.10 11.79 -2.80
C ILE A 95 -16.48 12.20 -2.28
N ARG A 96 -16.61 12.26 -0.97
CA ARG A 96 -17.81 12.73 -0.26
C ARG A 96 -17.37 13.57 0.93
N ASN A 97 -17.96 14.75 1.06
CA ASN A 97 -17.74 15.67 2.17
C ASN A 97 -19.08 16.00 2.82
N GLU A 98 -19.14 15.92 4.14
CA GLU A 98 -20.33 16.14 4.96
C GLU A 98 -19.96 17.09 6.11
N GLU A 99 -20.84 18.03 6.43
CA GLU A 99 -20.68 18.96 7.56
C GLU A 99 -21.89 18.77 8.47
N THR A 100 -21.61 18.58 9.76
CA THR A 100 -22.63 18.43 10.79
C THR A 100 -22.38 19.43 11.90
N LYS A 101 -23.45 20.11 12.32
CA LYS A 101 -23.44 20.98 13.49
C LYS A 101 -24.32 20.39 14.57
N ILE A 102 -23.82 20.30 15.78
CA ILE A 102 -24.65 19.99 16.94
C ILE A 102 -25.45 21.25 17.26
N ALA A 103 -26.78 21.19 17.12
CA ALA A 103 -27.62 22.29 17.61
C ALA A 103 -27.72 22.19 19.13
N ASN A 104 -27.66 23.35 19.81
CA ASN A 104 -27.94 23.45 21.24
C ASN A 104 -29.28 22.77 21.55
N ALA A 105 -29.28 21.81 22.49
CA ALA A 105 -30.38 20.92 22.92
C ALA A 105 -30.37 19.47 22.39
N GLY A 106 -29.22 18.91 22.00
CA GLY A 106 -29.04 17.46 21.87
C GLY A 106 -29.64 16.84 20.60
N GLU A 107 -30.18 17.65 19.71
CA GLU A 107 -30.57 17.25 18.36
C GLU A 107 -29.45 17.64 17.39
N SER A 108 -28.73 16.65 16.87
CA SER A 108 -27.79 16.85 15.77
C SER A 108 -28.58 16.97 14.47
N TYR A 109 -28.55 18.14 13.84
CA TYR A 109 -29.05 18.29 12.48
C TYR A 109 -27.88 17.99 11.53
N LEU A 110 -27.96 16.87 10.80
CA LEU A 110 -27.07 16.60 9.67
C LEU A 110 -27.39 17.61 8.58
N GLU A 111 -26.66 18.73 8.54
CA GLU A 111 -27.00 19.85 7.65
C GLU A 111 -26.67 19.54 6.17
N TYR A 112 -25.91 18.48 5.86
CA TYR A 112 -25.66 18.08 4.47
C TYR A 112 -25.30 16.58 4.35
N PHE A 113 -26.15 15.78 3.70
CA PHE A 113 -25.73 14.48 3.17
C PHE A 113 -24.91 14.72 1.89
N GLY A 114 -23.60 14.73 2.02
CA GLY A 114 -22.69 14.84 0.88
C GLY A 114 -22.98 13.74 -0.13
N LYS A 115 -23.20 14.11 -1.40
CA LYS A 115 -23.25 13.13 -2.48
C LYS A 115 -21.83 12.71 -2.82
N TRP A 116 -21.67 11.42 -3.15
CA TRP A 116 -20.45 10.96 -3.80
C TRP A 116 -20.30 11.67 -5.14
N VAL A 117 -19.18 12.36 -5.32
CA VAL A 117 -18.81 13.02 -6.57
C VAL A 117 -17.52 12.43 -7.09
N TYR A 118 -17.36 12.42 -8.40
CA TYR A 118 -16.15 11.94 -9.04
C TYR A 118 -14.97 12.86 -8.70
N PHE A 119 -13.86 12.29 -8.25
CA PHE A 119 -12.69 13.04 -7.83
C PHE A 119 -11.65 13.08 -8.95
N ASP A 120 -11.85 14.02 -9.88
CA ASP A 120 -11.06 14.23 -11.10
C ASP A 120 -9.55 14.33 -10.86
N GLN A 121 -9.11 14.94 -9.76
CA GLN A 121 -7.70 15.10 -9.40
C GLN A 121 -6.96 13.77 -9.20
N LEU A 122 -7.67 12.68 -8.92
CA LEU A 122 -7.09 11.34 -8.69
C LEU A 122 -7.19 10.42 -9.91
N VAL A 123 -7.66 10.91 -11.05
CA VAL A 123 -7.99 10.08 -12.22
C VAL A 123 -6.79 9.84 -13.10
N ASN A 124 -6.39 8.56 -13.22
CA ASN A 124 -5.33 8.09 -14.10
C ASN A 124 -3.89 8.62 -13.89
N PRO A 125 -3.47 9.26 -12.78
CA PRO A 125 -2.04 9.41 -12.54
C PRO A 125 -1.46 8.05 -12.15
N ARG A 126 -0.69 7.47 -13.07
CA ARG A 126 0.08 6.27 -12.77
C ARG A 126 1.25 6.64 -11.87
N PHE A 127 1.51 5.78 -10.89
CA PHE A 127 2.69 5.87 -10.05
C PHE A 127 3.26 4.48 -9.83
N GLU A 128 4.55 4.39 -9.54
CA GLU A 128 5.20 3.14 -9.17
C GLU A 128 5.68 3.22 -7.73
N ILE A 129 5.54 2.11 -7.02
CA ILE A 129 6.13 1.92 -5.69
C ILE A 129 7.33 1.01 -5.87
N VAL A 130 8.50 1.48 -5.45
CA VAL A 130 9.76 0.73 -5.45
C VAL A 130 10.01 0.25 -4.04
N PHE A 131 10.33 -1.04 -3.90
CA PHE A 131 10.49 -1.70 -2.62
C PHE A 131 11.93 -2.19 -2.42
N ASP A 132 12.30 -2.35 -1.16
CA ASP A 132 13.48 -3.08 -0.74
C ASP A 132 13.11 -4.09 0.36
N LYS A 133 14.14 -4.68 0.99
CA LYS A 133 13.95 -5.65 2.09
C LYS A 133 13.18 -5.10 3.30
N ASN A 134 13.17 -3.78 3.48
CA ASN A 134 12.47 -3.10 4.57
C ASN A 134 11.09 -2.57 4.13
N GLY A 135 10.64 -2.84 2.90
CA GLY A 135 9.34 -2.41 2.40
C GLY A 135 9.44 -1.29 1.37
N ALA A 136 8.46 -0.38 1.34
CA ALA A 136 8.44 0.71 0.37
C ALA A 136 9.62 1.67 0.59
N LYS A 137 10.46 1.84 -0.43
CA LYS A 137 11.67 2.68 -0.41
C LYS A 137 11.44 4.04 -1.05
N SER A 138 10.81 4.05 -2.22
CA SER A 138 10.58 5.25 -3.01
C SER A 138 9.37 5.10 -3.91
N LEU A 139 8.94 6.22 -4.48
CA LEU A 139 7.90 6.29 -5.50
C LEU A 139 8.48 6.84 -6.79
N VAL A 140 7.99 6.34 -7.92
CA VAL A 140 8.16 6.98 -9.23
C VAL A 140 6.81 7.59 -9.61
N VAL A 141 6.76 8.90 -9.78
CA VAL A 141 5.54 9.65 -10.08
C VAL A 141 5.78 10.58 -11.25
N SER A 142 4.73 11.04 -11.91
CA SER A 142 4.88 12.15 -12.85
C SER A 142 5.32 13.40 -12.12
N ARG A 143 6.21 14.20 -12.71
CA ARG A 143 6.67 15.48 -12.15
C ARG A 143 5.51 16.42 -11.77
N ASN A 144 4.40 16.34 -12.50
CA ASN A 144 3.20 17.15 -12.26
C ASN A 144 2.28 16.59 -11.16
N ALA A 145 2.60 15.43 -10.59
CA ALA A 145 1.76 14.74 -9.60
C ALA A 145 1.94 15.25 -8.16
N SER A 146 2.53 16.45 -7.97
CA SER A 146 2.87 17.00 -6.65
C SER A 146 1.68 17.10 -5.70
N ALA A 147 0.47 17.37 -6.21
CA ALA A 147 -0.75 17.51 -5.42
C ALA A 147 -1.16 16.20 -4.70
N ASN A 148 -0.84 15.04 -5.28
CA ASN A 148 -1.28 13.73 -4.80
C ASN A 148 -0.14 12.91 -4.19
N LEU A 149 1.07 13.46 -4.13
CA LEU A 149 2.26 12.71 -3.75
C LEU A 149 2.12 12.05 -2.37
N ASN A 150 1.59 12.79 -1.40
CA ASN A 150 1.40 12.27 -0.05
C ASN A 150 0.30 11.20 0.05
N LEU A 151 -0.71 11.23 -0.85
CA LEU A 151 -1.66 10.11 -0.99
C LEU A 151 -0.93 8.86 -1.48
N TYR A 152 -0.07 8.97 -2.50
CA TYR A 152 0.69 7.82 -2.99
C TYR A 152 1.64 7.28 -1.93
N ARG A 153 2.29 8.14 -1.14
CA ARG A 153 3.11 7.73 0.03
C ARG A 153 2.26 6.97 1.05
N THR A 154 1.05 7.45 1.31
CA THR A 154 0.09 6.80 2.21
C THR A 154 -0.31 5.42 1.70
N ILE A 155 -0.62 5.28 0.41
CA ILE A 155 -0.92 3.99 -0.23
C ILE A 155 0.28 3.05 -0.14
N ALA A 156 1.49 3.53 -0.43
CA ALA A 156 2.70 2.72 -0.34
C ALA A 156 2.93 2.16 1.07
N ASN A 157 2.63 2.95 2.11
CA ASN A 157 2.69 2.49 3.50
C ASN A 157 1.65 1.42 3.82
N GLN A 158 0.45 1.50 3.23
CA GLN A 158 -0.57 0.44 3.34
C GLN A 158 -0.12 -0.88 2.69
N LEU A 159 0.77 -0.80 1.69
CA LEU A 159 1.36 -1.95 1.01
C LEU A 159 2.73 -2.32 1.56
N SER A 160 3.17 -1.75 2.68
CA SER A 160 4.51 -1.95 3.24
C SER A 160 4.45 -2.42 4.69
N ILE A 161 5.09 -3.54 5.01
CA ILE A 161 5.27 -3.97 6.41
C ILE A 161 6.36 -3.15 7.11
N GLY A 162 7.30 -2.54 6.38
CA GLY A 162 8.29 -1.65 6.99
C GLY A 162 9.46 -2.35 7.67
N THR A 163 9.52 -3.68 7.65
CA THR A 163 10.59 -4.47 8.28
C THR A 163 10.66 -5.88 7.67
N VAL A 164 11.82 -6.52 7.84
CA VAL A 164 12.01 -7.94 7.55
C VAL A 164 11.32 -8.79 8.61
N LEU A 165 10.43 -9.70 8.19
CA LEU A 165 9.70 -10.62 9.08
C LEU A 165 10.37 -11.99 9.24
N GLU A 166 11.47 -12.24 8.52
CA GLU A 166 12.19 -13.50 8.59
C GLU A 166 12.60 -13.80 10.04
N HIS A 167 12.24 -15.00 10.53
CA HIS A 167 12.41 -15.44 11.92
C HIS A 167 11.65 -14.64 13.01
N ARG A 168 10.77 -13.69 12.64
CA ARG A 168 10.03 -12.82 13.58
C ARG A 168 8.51 -12.99 13.53
N MET A 169 8.03 -14.12 12.99
CA MET A 169 6.61 -14.35 12.69
C MET A 169 5.68 -14.56 13.91
N SER A 170 6.12 -14.28 15.14
CA SER A 170 5.29 -14.36 16.34
C SER A 170 5.85 -13.50 17.47
N GLY A 171 4.95 -12.94 18.27
CA GLY A 171 5.30 -12.12 19.43
C GLY A 171 5.58 -10.67 19.05
N ASP A 172 6.27 -9.98 19.96
CA ASP A 172 6.48 -8.53 19.88
C ASP A 172 7.95 -8.23 19.58
N PHE A 173 8.21 -7.26 18.69
CA PHE A 173 9.56 -6.75 18.44
C PHE A 173 9.53 -5.30 17.96
N SER A 174 10.63 -4.57 18.16
CA SER A 174 10.80 -3.22 17.62
C SER A 174 11.67 -3.23 16.36
N ALA A 175 11.36 -2.34 15.41
CA ALA A 175 12.22 -2.01 14.29
C ALA A 175 12.03 -0.54 13.87
N VAL A 176 12.94 -0.01 13.07
CA VAL A 176 12.83 1.34 12.51
C VAL A 176 12.16 1.25 11.14
N GLU A 177 11.07 2.00 10.96
CA GLU A 177 10.30 2.07 9.71
C GLU A 177 10.37 3.51 9.14
N ASN A 178 10.55 3.62 7.84
CA ASN A 178 10.30 4.87 7.12
C ASN A 178 8.83 4.90 6.66
N SER A 179 8.10 5.93 7.06
CA SER A 179 6.68 6.10 6.71
C SER A 179 6.35 7.56 6.41
N THR A 180 5.09 7.86 6.13
CA THR A 180 4.61 9.22 5.86
C THR A 180 4.85 10.15 7.04
N VAL A 181 4.84 9.62 8.26
CA VAL A 181 5.19 10.34 9.50
C VAL A 181 6.69 10.26 9.80
N GLY A 182 7.55 10.10 8.80
CA GLY A 182 9.00 10.05 8.99
C GLY A 182 9.56 8.68 9.36
N GLN A 183 10.83 8.71 9.76
CA GLN A 183 11.55 7.56 10.28
C GLN A 183 11.25 7.41 11.77
N CYS A 184 10.63 6.29 12.14
CA CYS A 184 10.10 6.05 13.48
C CYS A 184 10.55 4.69 14.02
N GLU A 185 10.75 4.60 15.33
CA GLU A 185 10.73 3.31 16.01
C GLU A 185 9.27 2.78 16.06
N VAL A 186 9.08 1.53 15.68
CA VAL A 186 7.77 0.88 15.58
C VAL A 186 7.78 -0.42 16.37
N LEU A 187 6.81 -0.57 17.27
CA LEU A 187 6.51 -1.83 17.93
C LEU A 187 5.59 -2.66 17.03
N TYR A 188 6.06 -3.84 16.64
CA TYR A 188 5.29 -4.83 15.91
C TYR A 188 4.75 -5.87 16.88
N ARG A 189 3.49 -6.27 16.72
CA ARG A 189 2.90 -7.42 17.39
C ARG A 189 2.33 -8.38 16.36
N ILE A 190 2.80 -9.63 16.37
CA ILE A 190 2.37 -10.64 15.39
C ILE A 190 1.60 -11.76 16.07
N ASN A 191 0.32 -11.85 15.73
CA ASN A 191 -0.59 -12.90 16.17
C ASN A 191 -0.92 -13.86 15.00
N LYS A 192 -0.67 -15.15 15.19
CA LYS A 192 -0.97 -16.21 14.20
C LYS A 192 -2.40 -16.75 14.28
N ASP A 193 -3.14 -16.34 15.31
CA ASP A 193 -4.55 -16.64 15.57
C ASP A 193 -5.33 -15.31 15.61
N GLY A 194 -5.07 -14.46 14.62
CA GLY A 194 -5.71 -13.17 14.49
C GLY A 194 -7.21 -13.29 14.24
N LYS A 195 -7.93 -12.18 14.42
CA LYS A 195 -9.37 -12.16 14.19
C LYS A 195 -9.68 -12.46 12.72
N MET A 196 -10.61 -13.39 12.50
CA MET A 196 -11.18 -13.65 11.18
C MET A 196 -11.89 -12.38 10.69
N ILE A 197 -11.35 -11.77 9.63
CA ILE A 197 -12.05 -10.74 8.88
C ILE A 197 -12.72 -11.42 7.69
N HIS A 198 -14.04 -11.36 7.65
CA HIS A 198 -14.79 -11.81 6.49
C HIS A 198 -14.54 -10.85 5.33
N ALA A 199 -13.98 -11.37 4.23
CA ALA A 199 -14.09 -10.70 2.94
C ALA A 199 -15.56 -10.77 2.47
N GLU A 200 -16.06 -9.73 1.82
CA GLU A 200 -17.39 -9.74 1.22
C GLU A 200 -17.46 -10.78 0.10
N ARG A 201 -18.02 -11.95 0.44
CA ARG A 201 -18.70 -12.95 -0.40
C ARG A 201 -18.38 -12.99 -1.91
N THR A 202 -17.12 -13.17 -2.27
CA THR A 202 -16.77 -13.78 -3.56
C THR A 202 -15.79 -14.91 -3.29
N GLU A 203 -16.04 -16.08 -3.88
CA GLU A 203 -15.06 -17.16 -3.81
C GLU A 203 -13.76 -16.65 -4.46
N PRO A 204 -12.65 -16.62 -3.71
CA PRO A 204 -11.42 -16.01 -4.17
C PRO A 204 -10.82 -16.87 -5.29
N THR A 205 -10.51 -16.24 -6.42
CA THR A 205 -9.86 -16.89 -7.57
C THR A 205 -8.36 -17.13 -7.37
N PHE A 206 -7.85 -16.88 -6.16
CA PHE A 206 -6.45 -16.92 -5.81
C PHE A 206 -6.24 -17.49 -4.40
N THR A 207 -5.03 -17.94 -4.12
CA THR A 207 -4.60 -18.32 -2.78
C THR A 207 -3.31 -17.60 -2.42
N LEU A 208 -3.27 -16.88 -1.31
CA LEU A 208 -2.09 -16.22 -0.76
C LEU A 208 -1.30 -17.19 0.13
N VAL A 209 0.01 -17.17 -0.05
CA VAL A 209 1.00 -17.98 0.68
C VAL A 209 2.05 -17.03 1.25
N SER A 210 2.46 -17.21 2.50
CA SER A 210 3.56 -16.41 3.05
C SER A 210 4.92 -16.95 2.59
N ILE A 211 5.79 -16.08 2.10
CA ILE A 211 7.19 -16.37 1.74
C ILE A 211 8.01 -16.68 3.00
N ALA A 212 7.65 -16.07 4.15
CA ALA A 212 8.48 -16.09 5.35
C ALA A 212 8.48 -17.43 6.12
N ASN A 213 7.61 -18.39 5.79
CA ASN A 213 7.72 -19.82 6.12
C ASN A 213 6.41 -20.59 5.82
N ASN A 214 6.55 -21.88 5.52
CA ASN A 214 5.48 -22.88 5.38
C ASN A 214 4.65 -23.13 6.67
N HIS A 215 4.75 -22.27 7.68
CA HIS A 215 4.20 -22.46 9.02
C HIS A 215 2.93 -21.66 9.30
N LYS A 216 2.36 -20.97 8.30
CA LYS A 216 0.99 -20.47 8.44
C LYS A 216 0.03 -21.66 8.34
N PRO A 217 -0.71 -22.01 9.39
CA PRO A 217 -1.69 -23.07 9.30
C PRO A 217 -2.79 -22.62 8.33
N ARG A 218 -3.16 -23.49 7.39
CA ARG A 218 -4.26 -23.24 6.45
C ARG A 218 -5.50 -22.75 7.20
N GLY A 219 -6.16 -21.73 6.65
CA GLY A 219 -7.37 -21.17 7.24
C GLY A 219 -7.17 -20.27 8.47
N LYS A 220 -5.92 -19.96 8.87
CA LYS A 220 -5.66 -18.96 9.92
C LYS A 220 -5.37 -17.58 9.35
N VAL A 221 -5.69 -16.55 10.13
CA VAL A 221 -5.35 -15.15 9.85
C VAL A 221 -4.11 -14.79 10.65
N ILE A 222 -3.10 -14.27 9.96
CA ILE A 222 -1.99 -13.57 10.59
C ILE A 222 -2.41 -12.12 10.73
N GLU A 223 -2.37 -11.62 11.97
CA GLU A 223 -2.60 -10.23 12.32
C GLU A 223 -1.26 -9.62 12.72
N ILE A 224 -0.86 -8.55 12.03
CA ILE A 224 0.37 -7.80 12.29
C ILE A 224 -0.05 -6.39 12.68
N GLU A 225 0.08 -6.06 13.96
CA GLU A 225 -0.13 -4.72 14.47
C GLU A 225 1.19 -3.96 14.44
N LYS A 226 1.12 -2.67 14.12
CA LYS A 226 2.20 -1.71 14.18
C LYS A 226 1.77 -0.55 15.05
N HIS A 227 2.58 -0.20 16.03
CA HIS A 227 2.41 0.99 16.84
C HIS A 227 3.65 1.86 16.74
N ARG A 228 3.52 3.07 16.18
CA ARG A 228 4.66 3.97 15.96
C ARG A 228 4.91 4.79 17.21
N ASN A 229 6.16 4.80 17.68
CA ASN A 229 6.58 5.68 18.76
C ASN A 229 6.87 7.08 18.21
N LEU A 230 5.86 7.94 18.25
CA LEU A 230 5.91 9.30 17.71
C LEU A 230 6.93 10.22 18.41
N SER A 231 7.32 9.91 19.64
CA SER A 231 8.39 10.66 20.32
C SER A 231 9.76 10.43 19.70
N ASN A 232 9.95 9.31 19.00
CA ASN A 232 11.18 8.92 18.31
C ASN A 232 11.07 9.06 16.79
N CYS A 233 10.10 9.83 16.28
CA CYS A 233 9.94 10.08 14.85
C CYS A 233 10.64 11.37 14.43
N GLN A 234 11.34 11.34 13.29
CA GLN A 234 12.01 12.53 12.73
C GLN A 234 11.03 13.63 12.26
N ILE A 235 9.82 13.22 11.87
CA ILE A 235 8.73 14.09 11.40
C ILE A 235 7.48 13.65 12.16
N ASN A 236 6.60 14.57 12.54
CA ASN A 236 5.37 14.24 13.28
C ASN A 236 4.13 14.88 12.64
N ASP A 237 4.13 14.88 11.30
CA ASP A 237 3.06 15.40 10.47
C ASP A 237 2.44 14.25 9.65
N ILE A 238 1.13 14.32 9.40
CA ILE A 238 0.41 13.34 8.60
C ILE A 238 -0.27 14.02 7.44
N TYR A 239 -0.40 13.28 6.34
CA TYR A 239 -1.19 13.76 5.25
C TYR A 239 -2.68 13.81 5.62
N LEU A 240 -3.23 15.01 5.58
CA LEU A 240 -4.67 15.26 5.65
C LEU A 240 -5.16 15.60 4.23
N PHE A 241 -6.20 14.91 3.75
CA PHE A 241 -6.83 15.28 2.47
C PHE A 241 -7.52 16.63 2.65
N GLU A 242 -7.38 17.55 1.69
CA GLU A 242 -8.09 18.82 1.74
C GLU A 242 -9.60 18.59 1.58
N THR A 243 -10.35 18.77 2.67
CA THR A 243 -11.76 18.38 2.79
C THR A 243 -12.74 19.46 2.37
N SER A 244 -12.35 20.74 2.34
CA SER A 244 -13.28 21.80 1.97
C SER A 244 -12.63 23.13 1.61
N LYS A 245 -13.34 23.90 0.75
CA LYS A 245 -13.10 25.34 0.57
C LYS A 245 -13.21 26.14 1.87
N LYS A 246 -13.82 25.60 2.94
CA LYS A 246 -13.87 26.27 4.27
C LYS A 246 -12.56 26.13 5.05
N HIS A 247 -11.79 25.06 4.84
CA HIS A 247 -10.42 24.96 5.34
C HIS A 247 -9.55 26.09 4.72
N SER A 248 -9.82 26.49 3.48
CA SER A 248 -9.19 27.67 2.85
C SER A 248 -9.60 29.02 3.47
N ALA A 249 -10.70 29.07 4.22
CA ALA A 249 -11.11 30.25 5.00
C ALA A 249 -10.40 30.33 6.36
N TYR A 250 -10.04 29.18 6.95
CA TYR A 250 -9.00 29.07 7.98
C TYR A 250 -7.62 29.20 7.34
N LYS A 251 -7.39 30.36 6.72
CA LYS A 251 -6.13 30.77 6.08
C LYS A 251 -5.01 31.06 7.09
N GLN A 252 -5.05 30.39 8.23
CA GLN A 252 -4.02 30.45 9.26
C GLN A 252 -3.34 29.10 9.31
N LYS A 253 -2.02 29.16 9.44
CA LYS A 253 -1.06 28.06 9.33
C LYS A 253 -1.25 27.09 10.50
N LEU A 254 -2.32 26.28 10.45
CA LEU A 254 -2.57 25.26 11.46
C LEU A 254 -1.42 24.26 11.44
N GLU A 255 -0.86 23.99 12.61
CA GLU A 255 0.16 22.97 12.79
C GLU A 255 -0.52 21.68 13.25
N SER A 256 -0.28 20.61 12.50
CA SER A 256 -0.74 19.25 12.79
C SER A 256 0.30 18.52 13.65
N HIS A 257 -0.17 17.92 14.74
CA HIS A 257 0.64 17.06 15.60
C HIS A 257 -0.02 15.71 15.75
N VAL A 258 0.55 14.68 15.13
CA VAL A 258 0.08 13.31 15.27
C VAL A 258 0.31 12.87 16.73
N LYS A 259 -0.74 12.38 17.39
CA LYS A 259 -0.72 11.88 18.77
C LYS A 259 -0.67 10.38 18.84
N ASN A 260 -1.27 9.72 17.86
CA ASN A 260 -1.30 8.27 17.76
C ASN A 260 -1.29 7.88 16.30
N TYR A 261 -0.55 6.83 15.97
CA TYR A 261 -0.59 6.24 14.64
C TYR A 261 -0.32 4.73 14.71
N SER A 262 -1.36 3.96 14.44
CA SER A 262 -1.30 2.51 14.37
C SER A 262 -1.71 1.99 12.99
N SER A 263 -1.21 0.80 12.68
CA SER A 263 -1.60 0.07 11.47
C SER A 263 -1.78 -1.40 11.81
N THR A 264 -2.75 -2.07 11.19
CA THR A 264 -2.97 -3.51 11.34
C THR A 264 -3.09 -4.16 9.96
N PHE A 265 -2.38 -5.26 9.76
CA PHE A 265 -2.46 -6.08 8.56
C PHE A 265 -3.13 -7.40 8.91
N TYR A 266 -4.11 -7.80 8.10
CA TYR A 266 -4.83 -9.06 8.21
C TYR A 266 -4.57 -9.89 6.97
N ILE A 267 -3.99 -11.08 7.18
CA ILE A 267 -3.46 -11.90 6.10
C ILE A 267 -3.93 -13.34 6.27
N SER A 268 -4.85 -13.75 5.41
CA SER A 268 -5.34 -15.12 5.31
C SER A 268 -4.96 -15.71 3.95
N ASP A 269 -5.39 -16.93 3.66
CA ASP A 269 -5.12 -17.58 2.38
C ASP A 269 -5.86 -16.87 1.24
N THR A 270 -6.79 -15.97 1.57
CA THR A 270 -7.70 -15.32 0.63
C THR A 270 -7.92 -13.85 0.94
N VAL A 271 -7.36 -13.37 2.04
CA VAL A 271 -7.52 -12.00 2.53
C VAL A 271 -6.15 -11.35 2.61
N PHE A 272 -6.02 -10.21 1.96
CA PHE A 272 -5.05 -9.19 2.32
C PHE A 272 -5.82 -7.91 2.62
N ARG A 273 -5.67 -7.40 3.84
CA ARG A 273 -6.25 -6.12 4.24
C ARG A 273 -5.27 -5.39 5.16
N SER A 274 -4.98 -4.14 4.85
CA SER A 274 -4.34 -3.21 5.78
C SER A 274 -5.35 -2.19 6.26
N GLU A 275 -5.22 -1.81 7.52
CA GLU A 275 -5.98 -0.74 8.14
C GLU A 275 -5.02 0.15 8.92
N SER A 276 -5.29 1.45 8.94
CA SER A 276 -4.48 2.42 9.65
C SER A 276 -5.38 3.47 10.29
N HIS A 277 -5.04 3.84 11.51
CA HIS A 277 -5.75 4.84 12.30
C HIS A 277 -4.75 5.86 12.84
N ALA A 278 -5.03 7.14 12.66
CA ALA A 278 -4.22 8.22 13.20
C ALA A 278 -5.08 9.29 13.84
N ASP A 279 -4.67 9.71 15.03
CA ASP A 279 -5.28 10.81 15.78
C ASP A 279 -4.32 11.99 15.74
N THR A 280 -4.80 13.14 15.26
CA THR A 280 -3.99 14.35 15.07
C THR A 280 -4.61 15.52 15.81
N GLU A 281 -3.81 16.31 16.50
CA GLU A 281 -4.24 17.61 17.03
C GLU A 281 -3.90 18.71 16.04
N LEU A 282 -4.84 19.63 15.85
CA LEU A 282 -4.64 20.87 15.11
C LEU A 282 -4.40 21.99 16.10
N THR A 283 -3.33 22.74 15.89
CA THR A 283 -2.96 23.89 16.73
C THR A 283 -2.82 25.16 15.91
N ASP A 284 -3.22 26.28 16.50
CA ASP A 284 -2.98 27.63 16.00
C ASP A 284 -2.19 28.38 17.07
N ASN A 285 -0.96 28.78 16.75
CA ASN A 285 -0.03 29.40 17.71
C ASN A 285 0.06 28.61 19.02
N GLU A 286 0.36 27.30 18.93
CA GLU A 286 0.45 26.32 20.03
C GLU A 286 -0.87 26.03 20.78
N LYS A 287 -1.95 26.76 20.49
CA LYS A 287 -3.25 26.50 21.09
C LYS A 287 -4.00 25.45 20.29
N LYS A 288 -4.44 24.38 20.95
CA LYS A 288 -5.33 23.38 20.34
C LYS A 288 -6.62 24.04 19.86
N VAL A 289 -6.84 23.98 18.55
CA VAL A 289 -8.08 24.41 17.91
C VAL A 289 -8.93 23.23 17.49
N GLY A 290 -8.33 22.06 17.26
CA GLY A 290 -9.13 20.93 16.82
C GLY A 290 -8.43 19.58 16.88
N THR A 291 -9.14 18.57 16.39
CA THR A 291 -8.63 17.21 16.22
C THR A 291 -9.03 16.64 14.86
N VAL A 292 -8.22 15.74 14.34
CA VAL A 292 -8.50 14.99 13.13
C VAL A 292 -8.29 13.51 13.38
N GLU A 293 -9.30 12.70 13.10
CA GLU A 293 -9.22 11.25 13.09
C GLU A 293 -9.14 10.78 11.63
N LEU A 294 -8.05 10.11 11.26
CA LEU A 294 -7.83 9.59 9.92
C LEU A 294 -7.87 8.06 9.97
N ARG A 295 -8.68 7.47 9.08
CA ARG A 295 -8.75 6.02 8.87
C ARG A 295 -8.48 5.70 7.40
N ILE A 296 -7.57 4.77 7.17
CA ILE A 296 -7.20 4.30 5.83
C ILE A 296 -7.35 2.78 5.81
N ILE A 297 -8.00 2.27 4.78
CA ILE A 297 -8.22 0.84 4.55
C ILE A 297 -7.83 0.52 3.12
N LEU A 298 -7.01 -0.52 2.95
CA LEU A 298 -6.71 -1.10 1.66
C LEU A 298 -6.97 -2.61 1.71
N ALA A 299 -7.80 -3.14 0.83
CA ALA A 299 -8.15 -4.57 0.81
C ALA A 299 -8.02 -5.16 -0.58
N LEU A 300 -7.36 -6.30 -0.73
CA LEU A 300 -7.28 -7.02 -2.00
C LEU A 300 -8.63 -7.66 -2.31
N GLU A 301 -9.26 -7.27 -3.41
CA GLU A 301 -10.53 -7.83 -3.84
C GLU A 301 -10.34 -9.00 -4.81
N ARG A 302 -9.44 -8.85 -5.77
CA ARG A 302 -9.25 -9.83 -6.85
C ARG A 302 -7.87 -9.73 -7.49
N ILE A 303 -7.47 -10.83 -8.13
CA ILE A 303 -6.29 -10.90 -8.99
C ILE A 303 -6.74 -11.34 -10.38
N LYS A 304 -6.32 -10.60 -11.40
CA LYS A 304 -6.62 -10.87 -12.80
C LYS A 304 -5.36 -11.15 -13.60
N ILE A 305 -5.51 -11.97 -14.63
CA ILE A 305 -4.52 -12.11 -15.69
C ILE A 305 -4.90 -11.14 -16.81
N LEU A 306 -3.94 -10.34 -17.26
CA LEU A 306 -4.06 -9.43 -18.37
C LEU A 306 -3.05 -9.78 -19.46
N ASN A 307 -3.41 -9.42 -20.70
CA ASN A 307 -2.54 -9.57 -21.87
C ASN A 307 -2.01 -8.22 -22.37
N SER A 308 -2.41 -7.11 -21.75
CA SER A 308 -1.94 -5.76 -22.11
C SER A 308 -0.57 -5.49 -21.50
N GLU A 309 0.19 -4.58 -22.10
CA GLU A 309 1.41 -4.04 -21.50
C GLU A 309 1.09 -3.08 -20.34
N ILE A 310 2.08 -2.81 -19.48
CA ILE A 310 1.96 -1.81 -18.42
C ILE A 310 2.40 -0.46 -19.00
N PRO A 311 1.52 0.56 -19.09
CA PRO A 311 1.94 1.90 -19.50
C PRO A 311 2.99 2.47 -18.55
N GLU A 312 3.89 3.30 -19.08
CA GLU A 312 4.91 3.96 -18.26
C GLU A 312 4.35 5.17 -17.50
N VAL A 313 5.10 5.64 -16.50
CA VAL A 313 4.85 6.92 -15.84
C VAL A 313 5.37 8.05 -16.74
N GLU A 314 4.53 9.03 -17.02
CA GLU A 314 4.88 10.20 -17.84
C GLU A 314 5.77 11.19 -17.09
N ASP A 315 6.86 11.67 -17.71
CA ASP A 315 7.89 12.54 -17.12
C ASP A 315 8.24 12.13 -15.67
N PRO A 316 8.87 10.95 -15.50
CA PRO A 316 9.03 10.33 -14.20
C PRO A 316 10.04 11.08 -13.32
N ILE A 317 9.69 11.25 -12.05
CA ILE A 317 10.59 11.65 -10.98
C ILE A 317 10.55 10.62 -9.85
N THR A 318 11.69 10.42 -9.18
CA THR A 318 11.78 9.54 -8.01
C THR A 318 11.76 10.38 -6.73
N VAL A 319 10.94 9.96 -5.77
CA VAL A 319 10.76 10.66 -4.49
C VAL A 319 10.70 9.66 -3.34
N GLY A 320 11.16 10.06 -2.15
CA GLY A 320 11.12 9.21 -0.96
C GLY A 320 9.70 9.00 -0.41
N VAL A 321 9.55 7.97 0.44
CA VAL A 321 8.27 7.62 1.10
C VAL A 321 7.94 8.48 2.33
N ILE A 322 8.93 9.20 2.86
CA ILE A 322 8.74 10.14 3.97
C ILE A 322 7.96 11.36 3.50
N GLY A 323 6.94 11.75 4.26
CA GLY A 323 6.13 12.93 3.97
C GLY A 323 6.94 14.22 4.01
N GLU A 324 6.56 15.19 3.18
CA GLU A 324 7.08 16.56 3.26
C GLU A 324 6.11 17.40 4.12
N ASN A 325 6.66 18.21 5.05
CA ASN A 325 5.86 19.08 5.93
C ASN A 325 4.95 20.01 5.11
N PHE A 326 3.64 20.04 5.41
CA PHE A 326 2.69 20.98 4.79
C PHE A 326 3.03 22.46 5.08
N THR A 327 3.80 22.74 6.13
CA THR A 327 4.11 24.09 6.60
C THR A 327 5.33 24.76 5.96
N LYS A 328 6.05 24.09 5.06
CA LYS A 328 7.20 24.66 4.33
C LYS A 328 7.10 24.45 2.83
N LYS A 329 6.18 25.15 2.14
CA LYS A 329 6.34 25.50 0.72
C LYS A 329 5.35 26.59 0.29
N SER A 330 5.58 27.80 0.82
CA SER A 330 5.42 29.01 0.02
C SER A 330 6.78 29.70 0.03
N GLY A 331 7.54 29.51 -1.04
CA GLY A 331 8.86 30.10 -1.21
C GLY A 331 9.97 29.07 -1.43
N ASN A 332 10.39 28.99 -2.69
CA ASN A 332 11.68 28.54 -3.20
C ASN A 332 11.89 27.04 -3.51
N ASN A 333 12.17 26.84 -4.80
CA ASN A 333 12.91 25.79 -5.49
C ASN A 333 13.19 24.49 -4.73
N ILE A 334 12.68 23.40 -5.30
CA ILE A 334 13.09 22.04 -5.03
C ILE A 334 14.59 21.95 -5.32
N GLU A 335 15.42 21.90 -4.28
CA GLU A 335 16.81 21.46 -4.40
C GLU A 335 16.81 19.94 -4.62
N ILE A 336 17.27 19.55 -5.81
CA ILE A 336 17.46 18.18 -6.23
C ILE A 336 18.83 17.76 -5.70
N HIS A 337 18.88 16.86 -4.74
CA HIS A 337 20.12 16.14 -4.43
C HIS A 337 20.26 14.97 -5.41
N GLU A 338 21.03 15.19 -6.47
CA GLU A 338 21.58 14.11 -7.28
C GLU A 338 22.62 13.35 -6.44
N THR A 339 22.33 12.10 -6.09
CA THR A 339 23.36 11.16 -5.61
C THR A 339 24.07 10.58 -6.82
N SER A 340 25.26 11.11 -7.10
CA SER A 340 26.20 10.55 -8.08
C SER A 340 26.65 9.15 -7.65
N THR A 341 26.39 8.17 -8.51
CA THR A 341 27.01 6.85 -8.50
C THR A 341 28.50 6.96 -8.81
N GLU A 342 29.37 6.65 -7.83
CA GLU A 342 30.77 6.29 -8.10
C GLU A 342 30.82 4.85 -8.63
N SER A 343 31.19 4.71 -9.89
CA SER A 343 31.60 3.46 -10.50
C SER A 343 33.09 3.23 -10.24
N GLU A 344 33.40 2.14 -9.55
CA GLU A 344 34.75 1.57 -9.48
C GLU A 344 35.19 1.12 -10.88
N GLU A 345 36.20 1.78 -11.45
CA GLU A 345 37.02 1.22 -12.53
C GLU A 345 38.34 0.71 -11.94
N THR A 346 38.43 -0.61 -11.87
CA THR A 346 39.68 -1.37 -11.78
C THR A 346 40.54 -1.12 -13.02
N GLU A 347 41.71 -0.51 -12.84
CA GLU A 347 42.76 -0.48 -13.86
C GLU A 347 43.91 -1.42 -13.46
N SER A 348 44.05 -2.49 -14.25
CA SER A 348 45.16 -3.43 -14.23
C SER A 348 46.07 -3.18 -15.43
N ASN A 349 47.35 -3.53 -15.25
CA ASN A 349 48.46 -3.57 -16.21
C ASN A 349 49.35 -2.32 -16.24
N SER A 350 50.66 -2.42 -16.40
CA SER A 350 51.63 -3.52 -16.30
C SER A 350 53.00 -2.84 -16.43
N LYS A 351 53.97 -3.30 -15.64
CA LYS A 351 55.37 -2.94 -15.82
C LYS A 351 55.91 -3.57 -17.10
N THR A 352 56.50 -2.76 -17.96
CA THR A 352 57.58 -3.19 -18.85
C THR A 352 58.67 -2.14 -18.83
N THR A 353 59.84 -2.57 -18.38
CA THR A 353 61.15 -1.93 -18.49
C THR A 353 61.57 -1.84 -19.97
N ASP A 354 62.30 -0.78 -20.33
CA ASP A 354 63.69 -0.89 -20.81
C ASP A 354 64.24 0.48 -21.28
N ASN A 355 65.47 0.78 -20.80
CA ASN A 355 66.59 1.56 -21.36
C ASN A 355 66.29 2.94 -21.98
N GLU A 356 66.97 4.04 -21.61
CA GLU A 356 68.42 4.25 -21.53
C GLU A 356 68.74 5.47 -20.63
#